data_AF-A0A8S2J9R5-F1
#
_entry.id   AF-A0A8S2J9R5-F1
#
_cell.length_a   1.000
_cell.length_b   1.000
_cell.length_c   1.000
_cell.angle_alpha   90.00
_cell.angle_beta   90.00
_cell.angle_gamma   90.00
#
_symmetry.space_group_name_H-M   'P 1'
#
loop_
_entity.id
_entity.type
_entity.pdbx_description
1 polymer ?
#
loop_
_entity_poly.entity_id
_entity_poly.type
_entity_poly.pdbx_seq_one_letter_code
_entity_poly.pdbx_strand_id
1 'polypeptide(L)'
;MPSDVIIDGARCLERIRRLYAAWRNNDGADISTNDNGALHSVDAVVLIRGQKEEDFTYSKSAAMQTWLFGYEMHDVLVVFCHDSVIVFAGAKKVNYLKQIETEHNNKENVPRNFNFIIRKENDEKNLDEIIKEIKMSHQGKTLGIFAKDKMEGPFWQQWQNCLDRNSFETVDISSSIGYLIAVKDNEELGLIRKACEITGKLYSKHLKDQIINIVDSERKVKHSKLSEGLESALNDEKYVSSADANYVEMCYPAIVQSGGNYNLKFSATVDKNSLHFGGSSIICAFGIRYKSYCSNVVRTLLVNPSEEMKKSYQFLLDCEEVILRELKHDVPLCDVYKLVREKVAKERPELLSKMTTNLGTALGIEFRESTIAITSKCTAQAKKGMTFQVSIGFTGLENPDGKDEQSKVYALFIGDTIVVNEHESCTIYTSSKKDISHIAIILKDDDTQEDDADDTPVIVPRRAAAEKARTDPSVPEESRQEYQKGLLRKLNERAEVRLTSQGDKVSAEKARKINNSYKSEGQLPQDPDIQDLK
;
A
#
# COMPACT_ATOMS: atom_id res chain seq x y z
N MET A 1 3.45 22.08 7.01
CA MET A 1 4.80 22.28 6.42
C MET A 1 5.73 22.69 7.55
N PRO A 2 6.83 21.94 7.79
CA PRO A 2 7.90 22.35 8.69
C PRO A 2 8.49 23.71 8.30
N SER A 3 9.16 24.39 9.23
CA SER A 3 9.81 25.69 9.00
C SER A 3 10.92 25.65 7.94
N ASP A 4 11.52 24.49 7.69
CA ASP A 4 12.72 24.30 6.87
C ASP A 4 12.46 23.37 5.67
N VAL A 5 11.55 23.76 4.77
CA VAL A 5 11.38 23.05 3.48
C VAL A 5 12.52 23.44 2.54
N ILE A 6 13.38 22.48 2.22
CA ILE A 6 14.48 22.62 1.26
C ILE A 6 14.09 21.91 -0.02
N ILE A 7 14.02 22.65 -1.13
CA ILE A 7 13.75 22.08 -2.44
C ILE A 7 15.09 21.80 -3.11
N ASP A 8 15.27 20.57 -3.60
CA ASP A 8 16.38 20.25 -4.49
C ASP A 8 16.12 20.89 -5.87
N GLY A 9 16.53 22.15 -6.02
CA GLY A 9 16.33 22.93 -7.24
C GLY A 9 17.03 22.28 -8.45
N ALA A 10 18.21 21.68 -8.25
CA ALA A 10 18.95 21.04 -9.32
C ALA A 10 18.20 19.84 -9.91
N ARG A 11 17.63 18.99 -9.06
CA ARG A 11 16.82 17.84 -9.46
C ARG A 11 15.46 18.26 -10.01
N CYS A 12 14.84 19.27 -9.42
CA CYS A 12 13.60 19.85 -9.95
C CYS A 12 13.78 20.30 -11.40
N LEU A 13 14.84 21.07 -11.69
CA LEU A 13 15.15 21.54 -13.04
C LEU A 13 15.45 20.41 -14.03
N GLU A 14 16.13 19.35 -13.57
CA GLU A 14 16.35 18.17 -14.41
C GLU A 14 15.03 17.48 -14.79
N ARG A 15 14.11 17.33 -13.84
CA ARG A 15 12.80 16.72 -14.07
C ARG A 15 11.90 17.61 -14.95
N ILE A 16 11.96 18.93 -14.77
CA ILE A 16 11.33 19.89 -15.69
C ILE A 16 11.92 19.73 -17.09
N ARG A 17 13.25 19.63 -17.25
CA ARG A 17 13.87 19.39 -18.56
C ARG A 17 13.35 18.10 -19.20
N ARG A 18 13.26 17.01 -18.43
CA ARG A 18 12.69 15.73 -18.92
C ARG A 18 11.25 15.91 -19.40
N LEU A 19 10.42 16.67 -18.68
CA LEU A 19 9.07 17.02 -19.11
C LEU A 19 9.07 17.80 -20.43
N TYR A 20 9.90 18.83 -20.58
CA TYR A 20 9.97 19.61 -21.83
C TYR A 20 10.52 18.81 -23.00
N ALA A 21 11.51 17.95 -22.77
CA ALA A 21 12.05 17.09 -23.81
C ALA A 21 11.01 16.08 -24.32
N ALA A 22 10.26 15.47 -23.38
CA ALA A 22 9.11 14.64 -23.67
C ALA A 22 8.01 15.42 -24.42
N TRP A 23 7.66 16.60 -23.95
CA TRP A 23 6.57 17.41 -24.52
C TRP A 23 6.90 17.91 -25.93
N ARG A 24 8.14 18.38 -26.16
CA ARG A 24 8.59 18.92 -27.47
C ARG A 24 9.06 17.85 -28.45
N ASN A 25 9.08 16.58 -28.04
CA ASN A 25 9.61 15.46 -28.82
C ASN A 25 11.09 15.62 -29.23
N ASN A 26 11.90 16.29 -28.40
CA ASN A 26 13.30 16.61 -28.74
C ASN A 26 14.24 15.40 -28.63
N ASP A 27 13.88 14.40 -27.83
CA ASP A 27 14.76 13.26 -27.52
C ASP A 27 14.34 11.96 -28.24
N GLY A 28 13.31 12.01 -29.10
CA GLY A 28 12.70 10.80 -29.66
C GLY A 28 12.15 9.84 -28.59
N ALA A 29 11.90 10.36 -27.38
CA ALA A 29 11.34 9.61 -26.27
C ALA A 29 9.95 9.12 -26.70
N ASP A 30 9.83 7.81 -26.91
CA ASP A 30 8.64 7.15 -27.43
C ASP A 30 7.52 7.08 -26.36
N ILE A 31 7.07 8.26 -25.92
CA ILE A 31 5.89 8.45 -25.06
C ILE A 31 4.62 8.41 -25.93
N SER A 32 4.78 8.74 -27.22
CA SER A 32 3.70 8.85 -28.21
C SER A 32 2.89 7.56 -28.43
N THR A 33 3.53 6.39 -28.25
CA THR A 33 2.87 5.08 -28.43
C THR A 33 1.81 4.77 -27.37
N ASN A 34 1.82 5.47 -26.22
CA ASN A 34 0.97 5.13 -25.07
C ASN A 34 -0.15 6.13 -24.78
N ASP A 35 -0.08 7.34 -25.33
CA ASP A 35 -1.06 8.41 -25.11
C ASP A 35 -1.70 8.95 -26.41
N ASN A 36 -1.43 8.31 -27.56
CA ASN A 36 -1.84 8.78 -28.89
C ASN A 36 -1.37 10.21 -29.21
N GLY A 37 -0.25 10.66 -28.64
CA GLY A 37 0.29 12.00 -28.81
C GLY A 37 -0.42 13.08 -28.00
N ALA A 38 -1.19 12.71 -26.97
CA ALA A 38 -1.91 13.66 -26.11
C ALA A 38 -1.00 14.77 -25.57
N LEU A 39 0.17 14.44 -25.01
CA LEU A 39 1.08 15.45 -24.48
C LEU A 39 1.57 16.42 -25.57
N HIS A 40 1.85 15.94 -26.78
CA HIS A 40 2.31 16.79 -27.88
C HIS A 40 1.22 17.72 -28.44
N SER A 41 -0.05 17.41 -28.18
CA SER A 41 -1.20 18.17 -28.70
C SER A 41 -1.57 19.41 -27.87
N VAL A 42 -0.98 19.58 -26.68
CA VAL A 42 -1.38 20.67 -25.76
C VAL A 42 -0.45 21.87 -25.87
N ASP A 43 -1.02 23.06 -25.72
CA ASP A 43 -0.32 24.34 -25.75
C ASP A 43 0.28 24.70 -24.38
N ALA A 44 -0.30 24.19 -23.29
CA ALA A 44 0.24 24.33 -21.93
C ALA A 44 -0.11 23.13 -21.06
N VAL A 45 0.77 22.77 -20.13
CA VAL A 45 0.52 21.73 -19.10
C VAL A 45 0.15 22.40 -17.79
N VAL A 46 -1.01 22.03 -17.24
CA VAL A 46 -1.55 22.59 -16.00
C VAL A 46 -1.42 21.58 -14.86
N LEU A 47 -0.53 21.88 -13.92
CA LEU A 47 -0.39 21.16 -12.66
C LEU A 47 -1.02 21.98 -11.54
N ILE A 48 -2.24 21.62 -11.15
CA ILE A 48 -2.95 22.26 -10.03
C ILE A 48 -3.25 21.24 -8.94
N ARG A 49 -3.13 21.68 -7.69
CA ARG A 49 -3.56 20.93 -6.52
C ARG A 49 -4.39 21.84 -5.63
N GLY A 50 -5.68 21.55 -5.51
CA GLY A 50 -6.59 22.19 -4.54
C GLY A 50 -6.48 21.56 -3.14
N GLN A 51 -7.54 21.71 -2.35
CA GLN A 51 -7.68 20.98 -1.09
C GLN A 51 -8.06 19.53 -1.39
N LYS A 52 -7.51 18.61 -0.58
CA LYS A 52 -7.64 17.16 -0.78
C LYS A 52 -9.00 16.69 -0.27
N GLU A 53 -9.69 15.89 -1.08
CA GLU A 53 -10.82 15.07 -0.64
C GLU A 53 -10.28 13.93 0.25
N GLU A 54 -10.81 13.78 1.47
CA GLU A 54 -10.21 12.94 2.53
C GLU A 54 -9.98 11.47 2.11
N ASP A 55 -10.79 10.95 1.19
CA ASP A 55 -10.79 9.54 0.76
C ASP A 55 -9.72 9.16 -0.29
N PHE A 56 -8.99 10.12 -0.87
CA PHE A 56 -8.07 9.86 -2.00
C PHE A 56 -6.59 10.00 -1.64
N THR A 57 -5.89 8.89 -1.36
CA THR A 57 -4.46 8.91 -1.02
C THR A 57 -3.55 9.28 -2.20
N TYR A 58 -3.91 8.91 -3.43
CA TYR A 58 -3.08 9.11 -4.62
C TYR A 58 -3.82 9.91 -5.70
N SER A 59 -3.11 10.84 -6.33
CA SER A 59 -3.59 11.62 -7.49
C SER A 59 -2.40 11.96 -8.38
N LYS A 60 -2.65 12.21 -9.66
CA LYS A 60 -1.58 12.50 -10.63
C LYS A 60 -0.90 13.83 -10.34
N SER A 61 -1.67 14.84 -9.94
CA SER A 61 -1.15 16.15 -9.50
C SER A 61 -0.25 16.01 -8.27
N ALA A 62 -0.66 15.26 -7.25
CA ALA A 62 0.17 15.04 -6.06
C ALA A 62 1.46 14.27 -6.42
N ALA A 63 1.35 13.26 -7.29
CA ALA A 63 2.49 12.49 -7.75
C ALA A 63 3.50 13.35 -8.53
N MET A 64 3.01 14.18 -9.45
CA MET A 64 3.85 15.10 -10.22
C MET A 64 4.46 16.19 -9.33
N GLN A 65 3.74 16.74 -8.36
CA GLN A 65 4.32 17.68 -7.39
C GLN A 65 5.42 17.03 -6.55
N THR A 66 5.19 15.81 -6.05
CA THR A 66 6.20 15.07 -5.29
C THR A 66 7.41 14.74 -6.15
N TRP A 67 7.20 14.37 -7.41
CA TRP A 67 8.28 14.15 -8.36
C TRP A 67 9.04 15.44 -8.66
N LEU A 68 8.37 16.57 -8.91
CA LEU A 68 9.09 17.80 -9.23
C LEU A 68 9.77 18.44 -8.01
N PHE A 69 9.08 18.48 -6.87
CA PHE A 69 9.44 19.34 -5.73
C PHE A 69 9.86 18.56 -4.48
N GLY A 70 9.63 17.24 -4.44
CA GLY A 70 9.83 16.41 -3.25
C GLY A 70 8.70 16.49 -2.23
N TYR A 71 7.70 17.35 -2.44
CA TYR A 71 6.61 17.62 -1.48
C TYR A 71 5.26 17.78 -2.19
N GLU A 72 4.19 17.36 -1.51
CA GLU A 72 2.82 17.72 -1.88
C GLU A 72 2.45 19.08 -1.25
N MET A 73 1.83 19.95 -2.05
CA MET A 73 1.38 21.28 -1.64
C MET A 73 -0.04 21.55 -2.15
N HIS A 74 -0.99 21.70 -1.23
CA HIS A 74 -2.33 22.20 -1.55
C HIS A 74 -2.28 23.64 -2.01
N ASP A 75 -3.32 24.09 -2.70
CA ASP A 75 -3.50 25.45 -3.20
C ASP A 75 -2.29 26.02 -3.95
N VAL A 76 -1.74 25.22 -4.86
CA VAL A 76 -0.65 25.59 -5.78
C VAL A 76 -1.09 25.30 -7.21
N LEU A 77 -0.89 26.28 -8.08
CA LEU A 77 -1.01 26.15 -9.53
C LEU A 77 0.39 26.33 -10.13
N VAL A 78 0.81 25.37 -10.96
CA VAL A 78 2.00 25.47 -11.80
C VAL A 78 1.56 25.27 -13.24
N VAL A 79 1.90 26.22 -14.10
CA VAL A 79 1.60 26.18 -15.53
C VAL A 79 2.91 26.13 -16.29
N PHE A 80 3.09 25.09 -17.10
CA PHE A 80 4.20 24.96 -18.02
C PHE A 80 3.72 25.43 -19.40
N CYS A 81 4.23 26.56 -19.85
CA CYS A 81 4.03 27.11 -21.19
C CYS A 81 5.26 26.79 -22.05
N HIS A 82 5.21 27.05 -23.36
CA HIS A 82 6.34 26.78 -24.24
C HIS A 82 7.62 27.46 -23.73
N ASP A 83 7.59 28.76 -23.44
CA ASP A 83 8.79 29.54 -23.08
C ASP A 83 8.83 30.03 -21.63
N SER A 84 7.85 29.63 -20.80
CA SER A 84 7.79 30.05 -19.40
C SER A 84 7.20 28.98 -18.48
N VAL A 85 7.57 29.04 -17.20
CA VAL A 85 6.95 28.27 -16.12
C VAL A 85 6.37 29.26 -15.12
N ILE A 86 5.08 29.15 -14.85
CA ILE A 86 4.38 30.05 -13.93
C ILE A 86 4.03 29.29 -12.67
N VAL A 87 4.39 29.83 -11.51
CA VAL A 87 4.05 29.29 -10.19
C VAL A 87 3.14 30.29 -9.49
N PHE A 88 1.93 29.87 -9.16
CA PHE A 88 0.92 30.69 -8.49
C PHE A 88 0.47 30.04 -7.18
N ALA A 89 0.85 30.66 -6.06
CA ALA A 89 0.59 30.11 -4.73
C ALA A 89 0.65 31.19 -3.64
N GLY A 90 0.34 30.82 -2.39
CA GLY A 90 0.54 31.71 -1.24
C GLY A 90 2.02 32.03 -0.98
N ALA A 91 2.29 33.19 -0.36
CA ALA A 91 3.64 33.74 -0.20
C ALA A 91 4.69 32.76 0.32
N LYS A 92 4.36 31.97 1.34
CA LYS A 92 5.27 30.95 1.91
C LYS A 92 5.69 29.91 0.87
N LYS A 93 4.75 29.36 0.10
CA LYS A 93 4.99 28.32 -0.91
C LYS A 93 5.77 28.87 -2.10
N VAL A 94 5.46 30.09 -2.52
CA VAL A 94 6.23 30.80 -3.54
C VAL A 94 7.68 30.98 -3.09
N ASN A 95 7.92 31.41 -1.85
CA ASN A 95 9.28 31.58 -1.35
C ASN A 95 10.07 30.26 -1.30
N TYR A 96 9.43 29.13 -1.02
CA TYR A 96 10.06 27.82 -1.14
C TYR A 96 10.42 27.49 -2.60
N LEU A 97 9.45 27.64 -3.52
CA LEU A 97 9.64 27.31 -4.94
C LEU A 97 10.62 28.23 -5.67
N LYS A 98 10.80 29.47 -5.22
CA LYS A 98 11.82 30.40 -5.74
C LYS A 98 13.25 29.87 -5.63
N GLN A 99 13.53 28.92 -4.73
CA GLN A 99 14.83 28.26 -4.65
C GLN A 99 15.25 27.59 -5.97
N ILE A 100 14.28 27.19 -6.81
CA ILE A 100 14.50 26.61 -8.14
C ILE A 100 15.17 27.62 -9.09
N GLU A 101 14.81 28.91 -8.98
CA GLU A 101 15.32 29.97 -9.86
C GLU A 101 16.82 30.22 -9.64
N THR A 102 17.28 30.13 -8.39
CA THR A 102 18.69 30.30 -8.04
C THR A 102 19.59 29.30 -8.76
N GLU A 103 19.11 28.06 -8.95
CA GLU A 103 19.80 26.96 -9.64
C GLU A 103 19.63 26.99 -11.17
N HIS A 104 18.72 27.83 -11.69
CA HIS A 104 18.32 27.84 -13.10
C HIS A 104 19.36 28.46 -14.03
N ASN A 105 20.18 29.39 -13.53
CA ASN A 105 21.09 30.24 -14.33
C ASN A 105 22.17 29.48 -15.13
N ASN A 106 22.29 28.15 -15.00
CA ASN A 106 23.37 27.35 -15.59
C ASN A 106 22.91 26.16 -16.47
N LYS A 107 21.63 26.06 -16.87
CA LYS A 107 21.08 24.82 -17.47
C LYS A 107 20.36 25.03 -18.81
N GLU A 108 20.88 24.42 -19.89
CA GLU A 108 20.25 24.38 -21.22
C GLU A 108 18.93 23.59 -21.24
N ASN A 109 18.05 23.87 -22.21
CA ASN A 109 16.79 23.18 -22.51
C ASN A 109 15.71 23.18 -21.41
N VAL A 110 15.71 24.20 -20.56
CA VAL A 110 14.59 24.56 -19.66
C VAL A 110 14.10 25.96 -20.05
N PRO A 111 12.80 26.28 -19.97
CA PRO A 111 12.32 27.64 -20.19
C PRO A 111 13.08 28.64 -19.33
N ARG A 112 13.51 29.74 -19.94
CA ARG A 112 14.33 30.76 -19.28
C ARG A 112 13.56 31.60 -18.26
N ASN A 113 12.23 31.62 -18.38
CA ASN A 113 11.37 32.52 -17.62
C ASN A 113 10.56 31.74 -16.56
N PHE A 114 10.95 31.85 -15.30
CA PHE A 114 10.16 31.39 -14.17
C PHE A 114 9.41 32.56 -13.53
N ASN A 115 8.08 32.54 -13.60
CA ASN A 115 7.22 33.60 -13.10
C ASN A 115 6.56 33.17 -11.79
N PHE A 116 7.03 33.71 -10.66
CA PHE A 116 6.52 33.41 -9.33
C PHE A 116 5.50 34.45 -8.86
N ILE A 117 4.21 34.10 -8.88
CA ILE A 117 3.09 34.97 -8.56
C ILE A 117 2.54 34.64 -7.17
N ILE A 118 2.53 35.63 -6.28
CA ILE A 118 2.01 35.49 -4.92
C ILE A 118 0.52 35.83 -4.88
N ARG A 119 -0.28 34.89 -4.37
CA ARG A 119 -1.72 35.05 -4.13
C ARG A 119 -2.03 36.19 -3.16
N LYS A 120 -3.11 36.94 -3.45
CA LYS A 120 -3.65 38.06 -2.66
C LYS A 120 -5.16 37.87 -2.45
N GLU A 121 -5.80 38.73 -1.67
CA GLU A 121 -7.25 38.66 -1.40
C GLU A 121 -8.10 38.77 -2.67
N ASN A 122 -7.65 39.52 -3.68
CA ASN A 122 -8.24 39.54 -5.02
C ASN A 122 -7.21 39.10 -6.07
N ASP A 123 -7.38 37.87 -6.54
CA ASP A 123 -6.48 37.19 -7.47
C ASP A 123 -6.93 37.26 -8.94
N GLU A 124 -8.04 37.94 -9.27
CA GLU A 124 -8.57 37.96 -10.65
C GLU A 124 -7.56 38.51 -11.66
N LYS A 125 -6.87 39.61 -11.33
CA LYS A 125 -5.82 40.18 -12.21
C LYS A 125 -4.65 39.23 -12.42
N ASN A 126 -4.22 38.55 -11.35
CA ASN A 126 -3.14 37.56 -11.42
C ASN A 126 -3.54 36.40 -12.34
N LEU A 127 -4.79 35.93 -12.23
CA LEU A 127 -5.33 34.88 -13.09
C LEU A 127 -5.44 35.32 -14.55
N ASP A 128 -5.91 36.55 -14.81
CA ASP A 128 -5.96 37.11 -16.17
C ASP A 128 -4.57 37.19 -16.81
N GLU A 129 -3.54 37.54 -16.03
CA GLU A 129 -2.14 37.52 -16.48
C GLU A 129 -1.67 36.09 -16.81
N ILE A 130 -1.98 35.10 -15.97
CA ILE A 130 -1.67 33.68 -16.24
C ILE A 130 -2.35 33.22 -17.53
N ILE A 131 -3.64 33.54 -17.72
CA ILE A 131 -4.37 33.19 -18.94
C ILE A 131 -3.75 33.85 -20.17
N LYS A 132 -3.30 35.10 -20.05
CA LYS A 132 -2.63 35.79 -21.16
C LYS A 132 -1.34 35.06 -21.56
N GLU A 133 -0.53 34.63 -20.59
CA GLU A 133 0.67 33.83 -20.86
C GLU A 133 0.36 32.49 -21.51
N ILE A 134 -0.67 31.78 -21.03
CA ILE A 134 -1.16 30.54 -21.65
C ILE A 134 -1.56 30.79 -23.11
N LYS A 135 -2.31 31.87 -23.40
CA LYS A 135 -2.73 32.22 -24.75
C LYS A 135 -1.58 32.59 -25.69
N MET A 136 -0.42 32.97 -25.15
CA MET A 136 0.82 33.21 -25.91
C MET A 136 1.66 31.95 -26.09
N SER A 137 1.35 30.86 -25.37
CA SER A 137 2.02 29.57 -25.51
C SER A 137 1.50 28.84 -26.76
N HIS A 138 2.35 28.63 -27.76
CA HIS A 138 1.96 27.97 -29.01
C HIS A 138 0.69 28.58 -29.64
N GLN A 139 -0.40 27.82 -29.80
CA GLN A 139 -1.68 28.32 -30.30
C GLN A 139 -2.58 28.86 -29.18
N GLY A 140 -2.28 28.55 -27.91
CA GLY A 140 -2.95 29.09 -26.75
C GLY A 140 -4.41 28.63 -26.58
N LYS A 141 -4.76 27.44 -27.06
CA LYS A 141 -6.14 26.91 -27.10
C LYS A 141 -6.33 25.67 -26.23
N THR A 142 -5.31 24.82 -26.12
CA THR A 142 -5.47 23.47 -25.56
C THR A 142 -4.62 23.29 -24.31
N LEU A 143 -5.24 22.81 -23.23
CA LEU A 143 -4.59 22.58 -21.93
C LEU A 143 -4.47 21.10 -21.61
N GLY A 144 -3.27 20.67 -21.24
CA GLY A 144 -3.02 19.36 -20.64
C GLY A 144 -3.40 19.36 -19.18
N ILE A 145 -4.33 18.49 -18.80
CA ILE A 145 -4.86 18.37 -17.43
C ILE A 145 -4.81 16.91 -16.94
N PHE A 146 -5.07 16.72 -15.64
CA PHE A 146 -5.30 15.41 -15.04
C PHE A 146 -6.80 15.20 -14.83
N ALA A 147 -7.49 14.63 -15.83
CA ALA A 147 -8.96 14.63 -15.88
C ALA A 147 -9.64 13.83 -14.74
N LYS A 148 -8.92 12.89 -14.12
CA LYS A 148 -9.43 12.06 -13.01
C LYS A 148 -9.11 12.60 -11.63
N ASP A 149 -8.30 13.65 -11.53
CA ASP A 149 -7.95 14.24 -10.24
C ASP A 149 -9.15 14.99 -9.67
N LYS A 150 -9.53 14.62 -8.45
CA LYS A 150 -10.59 15.28 -7.69
C LYS A 150 -9.98 16.21 -6.65
N MET A 151 -10.53 17.41 -6.59
CA MET A 151 -10.05 18.49 -5.73
C MET A 151 -11.22 19.35 -5.28
N GLU A 152 -11.10 19.93 -4.10
CA GLU A 152 -12.09 20.84 -3.55
C GLU A 152 -11.45 22.16 -3.11
N GLY A 153 -12.28 23.04 -2.57
CA GLY A 153 -11.87 24.29 -1.95
C GLY A 153 -11.97 25.52 -2.86
N PRO A 154 -11.92 26.72 -2.26
CA PRO A 154 -12.17 27.98 -2.96
C PRO A 154 -11.13 28.28 -4.05
N PHE A 155 -9.88 27.86 -3.86
CA PHE A 155 -8.82 28.04 -4.84
C PHE A 155 -9.09 27.25 -6.13
N TRP A 156 -9.52 26.00 -6.00
CA TRP A 156 -9.89 25.16 -7.13
C TRP A 156 -11.10 25.74 -7.89
N GLN A 157 -12.15 26.15 -7.17
CA GLN A 157 -13.34 26.77 -7.77
C GLN A 157 -13.01 28.06 -8.52
N GLN A 158 -12.11 28.88 -7.97
CA GLN A 158 -11.66 30.11 -8.62
C GLN A 158 -10.95 29.82 -9.96
N TRP A 159 -10.07 28.81 -9.98
CA TRP A 159 -9.39 28.39 -11.21
C TRP A 159 -10.39 27.84 -12.24
N GLN A 160 -11.32 26.98 -11.81
CA GLN A 160 -12.34 26.41 -12.69
C GLN A 160 -13.20 27.49 -13.35
N ASN A 161 -13.69 28.46 -12.56
CA ASN A 161 -14.43 29.61 -13.07
C ASN A 161 -13.61 30.45 -14.07
N CYS A 162 -12.29 30.56 -13.87
CA CYS A 162 -11.39 31.27 -14.79
C CYS A 162 -11.26 30.53 -16.13
N LEU A 163 -11.14 29.20 -16.10
CA LEU A 163 -11.10 28.37 -17.31
C LEU A 163 -12.42 28.45 -18.09
N ASP A 164 -13.56 28.36 -17.41
CA ASP A 164 -14.90 28.42 -18.02
C ASP A 164 -15.12 29.74 -18.80
N ARG A 165 -14.59 30.85 -18.28
CA ARG A 165 -14.65 32.18 -18.94
C ARG A 165 -13.76 32.28 -20.19
N ASN A 166 -12.78 31.41 -20.35
CA ASN A 166 -11.73 31.54 -21.38
C ASN A 166 -11.80 30.48 -22.49
N SER A 167 -12.74 29.53 -22.43
CA SER A 167 -13.05 28.58 -23.52
C SER A 167 -11.85 27.76 -24.03
N PHE A 168 -11.01 27.25 -23.11
CA PHE A 168 -9.94 26.33 -23.48
C PHE A 168 -10.46 24.93 -23.78
N GLU A 169 -9.86 24.26 -24.74
CA GLU A 169 -9.99 22.81 -24.90
C GLU A 169 -9.10 22.11 -23.86
N THR A 170 -9.53 20.96 -23.35
CA THR A 170 -8.74 20.20 -22.37
C THR A 170 -8.46 18.79 -22.88
N VAL A 171 -7.23 18.32 -22.63
CA VAL A 171 -6.75 16.99 -23.00
C VAL A 171 -6.18 16.31 -21.75
N ASP A 172 -6.59 15.07 -21.50
CA ASP A 172 -6.03 14.29 -20.39
C ASP A 172 -4.61 13.80 -20.75
N ILE A 173 -3.61 14.30 -20.03
CA ILE A 173 -2.20 13.92 -20.21
C ILE A 173 -1.70 12.96 -19.12
N SER A 174 -2.62 12.40 -18.31
CA SER A 174 -2.28 11.54 -17.17
C SER A 174 -1.39 10.36 -17.56
N SER A 175 -1.65 9.72 -18.70
CA SER A 175 -0.87 8.58 -19.19
C SER A 175 0.57 8.97 -19.54
N SER A 176 0.76 10.10 -20.20
CA SER A 176 2.07 10.60 -20.63
C SER A 176 2.95 10.96 -19.43
N ILE A 177 2.37 11.65 -18.45
CA ILE A 177 3.05 11.98 -17.19
C ILE A 177 3.32 10.73 -16.36
N GLY A 178 2.37 9.78 -16.31
CA GLY A 178 2.59 8.48 -15.67
C GLY A 178 3.79 7.75 -16.25
N TYR A 179 3.91 7.71 -17.58
CA TYR A 179 5.03 7.08 -18.27
C TYR A 179 6.36 7.81 -18.03
N LEU A 180 6.35 9.15 -18.00
CA LEU A 180 7.53 9.96 -17.71
C LEU A 180 8.10 9.70 -16.31
N ILE A 181 7.21 9.56 -15.30
CA ILE A 181 7.55 9.31 -13.89
C ILE A 181 7.85 7.82 -13.64
N ALA A 182 7.41 6.91 -14.52
CA ALA A 182 7.54 5.48 -14.33
C ALA A 182 9.01 5.01 -14.28
N VAL A 183 9.91 5.62 -15.06
CA VAL A 183 11.35 5.31 -15.05
C VAL A 183 12.04 6.01 -13.88
N LYS A 184 12.58 5.20 -12.96
CA LYS A 184 13.18 5.64 -11.70
C LYS A 184 14.68 5.91 -11.85
N ASP A 185 15.13 7.00 -11.26
CA ASP A 185 16.55 7.26 -11.01
C ASP A 185 17.10 6.38 -9.86
N ASN A 186 18.43 6.37 -9.66
CA ASN A 186 19.07 5.53 -8.65
C ASN A 186 18.65 5.87 -7.21
N GLU A 187 18.35 7.14 -6.94
CA GLU A 187 17.92 7.57 -5.61
C GLU A 187 16.48 7.12 -5.35
N GLU A 188 15.59 7.28 -6.34
CA GLU A 188 14.22 6.76 -6.30
C GLU A 188 14.19 5.24 -6.09
N LEU A 189 15.03 4.50 -6.83
CA LEU A 189 15.20 3.05 -6.64
C LEU A 189 15.70 2.73 -5.23
N GLY A 190 16.58 3.54 -4.66
CA GLY A 190 17.02 3.42 -3.27
C GLY A 190 15.89 3.59 -2.26
N LEU A 191 15.01 4.57 -2.47
CA LEU A 191 13.83 4.81 -1.63
C LEU A 191 12.81 3.67 -1.73
N ILE A 192 12.54 3.17 -2.94
CA ILE A 192 11.64 2.03 -3.14
C ILE A 192 12.23 0.76 -2.50
N ARG A 193 13.53 0.51 -2.67
CA ARG A 193 14.21 -0.62 -2.02
C ARG A 193 14.07 -0.55 -0.50
N LYS A 194 14.21 0.66 0.07
CA LYS A 194 14.03 0.87 1.50
C LYS A 194 12.61 0.59 1.97
N ALA A 195 11.61 1.06 1.22
CA ALA A 195 10.21 0.73 1.48
C ALA A 195 9.95 -0.80 1.44
N CYS A 196 10.57 -1.50 0.47
CA CYS A 196 10.46 -2.96 0.35
C CYS A 196 11.13 -3.71 1.51
N GLU A 197 12.28 -3.23 2.01
CA GLU A 197 12.98 -3.79 3.18
C GLU A 197 12.07 -3.76 4.42
N ILE A 198 11.45 -2.60 4.70
CA ILE A 198 10.53 -2.43 5.82
C ILE A 198 9.30 -3.32 5.64
N THR A 199 8.72 -3.35 4.44
CA THR A 199 7.58 -4.23 4.09
C THR A 199 7.91 -5.69 4.35
N GLY A 200 9.04 -6.19 3.85
CA GLY A 200 9.47 -7.58 4.04
C GLY A 200 9.72 -7.93 5.51
N LYS A 201 10.30 -6.99 6.27
CA LYS A 201 10.54 -7.13 7.70
C LYS A 201 9.24 -7.16 8.51
N LEU A 202 8.28 -6.27 8.24
CA LEU A 202 6.96 -6.29 8.87
C LEU A 202 6.19 -7.58 8.54
N TYR A 203 6.27 -8.05 7.30
CA TYR A 203 5.63 -9.31 6.94
C TYR A 203 6.23 -10.46 7.74
N SER A 204 7.56 -10.59 7.70
CA SER A 204 8.25 -11.77 8.22
C SER A 204 8.39 -11.80 9.74
N LYS A 205 8.47 -10.63 10.41
CA LYS A 205 8.76 -10.51 11.85
C LYS A 205 7.59 -9.98 12.68
N HIS A 206 6.48 -9.64 12.04
CA HIS A 206 5.28 -9.15 12.72
C HIS A 206 4.04 -9.92 12.25
N LEU A 207 3.60 -9.71 11.01
CA LEU A 207 2.31 -10.25 10.54
C LEU A 207 2.31 -11.79 10.53
N LYS A 208 3.32 -12.40 9.89
CA LYS A 208 3.43 -13.85 9.78
C LYS A 208 3.52 -14.52 11.16
N ASP A 209 4.39 -14.00 12.03
CA ASP A 209 4.55 -14.51 13.39
C ASP A 209 3.25 -14.39 14.20
N GLN A 210 2.52 -13.28 14.06
CA GLN A 210 1.21 -13.13 14.69
C GLN A 210 0.19 -14.15 14.17
N ILE A 211 0.12 -14.37 12.86
CA ILE A 211 -0.78 -15.36 12.27
C ILE A 211 -0.44 -16.76 12.78
N ILE A 212 0.84 -17.16 12.78
CA ILE A 212 1.28 -18.45 13.31
C ILE A 212 0.86 -18.59 14.78
N ASN A 213 1.10 -17.57 15.61
CA ASN A 213 0.69 -17.59 17.01
C ASN A 213 -0.82 -17.66 17.20
N ILE A 214 -1.63 -17.02 16.33
CA ILE A 214 -3.09 -17.08 16.38
C ILE A 214 -3.57 -18.50 16.04
N VAL A 215 -2.97 -19.12 15.03
CA VAL A 215 -3.25 -20.49 14.60
C VAL A 215 -2.87 -21.48 15.70
N ASP A 216 -1.68 -21.37 16.29
CA ASP A 216 -1.18 -22.22 17.39
C ASP A 216 -2.08 -22.17 18.63
N SER A 217 -2.51 -20.97 19.01
CA SER A 217 -3.34 -20.76 20.20
C SER A 217 -4.85 -20.83 19.94
N GLU A 218 -5.26 -21.22 18.72
CA GLU A 218 -6.65 -21.29 18.25
C GLU A 218 -7.46 -20.01 18.60
N ARG A 219 -6.81 -18.84 18.55
CA ARG A 219 -7.44 -17.58 18.94
C ARG A 219 -8.39 -17.06 17.88
N LYS A 220 -9.54 -16.57 18.31
CA LYS A 220 -10.48 -15.87 17.44
C LYS A 220 -10.11 -14.39 17.28
N VAL A 221 -9.40 -14.07 16.20
CA VAL A 221 -8.96 -12.70 15.87
C VAL A 221 -9.60 -12.25 14.56
N LYS A 222 -10.03 -10.98 14.47
CA LYS A 222 -10.59 -10.40 13.23
C LYS A 222 -9.50 -10.02 12.24
N HIS A 223 -9.79 -10.10 10.94
CA HIS A 223 -8.89 -9.60 9.90
C HIS A 223 -8.51 -8.12 10.13
N SER A 224 -9.48 -7.29 10.50
CA SER A 224 -9.23 -5.86 10.80
C SER A 224 -8.22 -5.65 11.93
N LYS A 225 -8.17 -6.53 12.93
CA LYS A 225 -7.20 -6.42 14.04
C LYS A 225 -5.77 -6.70 13.62
N LEU A 226 -5.57 -7.58 12.62
CA LEU A 226 -4.25 -7.80 12.03
C LEU A 226 -3.81 -6.59 11.19
N SER A 227 -4.76 -5.97 10.47
CA SER A 227 -4.48 -4.73 9.73
C SER A 227 -4.09 -3.57 10.66
N GLU A 228 -4.88 -3.30 11.69
CA GLU A 228 -4.59 -2.29 12.73
C GLU A 228 -3.26 -2.56 13.45
N GLY A 229 -2.92 -3.84 13.64
CA GLY A 229 -1.66 -4.26 14.25
C GLY A 229 -0.43 -3.86 13.42
N LEU A 230 -0.51 -3.99 12.09
CA LEU A 230 0.55 -3.55 11.18
C LEU A 230 0.74 -2.02 11.20
N GLU A 231 -0.35 -1.27 11.18
CA GLU A 231 -0.30 0.21 11.30
C GLU A 231 0.35 0.61 12.63
N SER A 232 -0.01 -0.07 13.73
CA SER A 232 0.59 0.18 15.04
C SER A 232 2.09 -0.15 15.05
N ALA A 233 2.50 -1.20 14.35
CA ALA A 233 3.89 -1.64 14.27
C ALA A 233 4.81 -0.65 13.54
N LEU A 234 4.27 0.27 12.74
CA LEU A 234 5.06 1.35 12.13
C LEU A 234 5.65 2.31 13.15
N ASN A 235 5.05 2.41 14.34
CA ASN A 235 5.54 3.25 15.42
C ASN A 235 6.59 2.55 16.31
N ASP A 236 6.90 1.28 16.05
CA ASP A 236 7.89 0.51 16.79
C ASP A 236 9.22 0.48 16.03
N GLU A 237 10.23 1.13 16.60
CA GLU A 237 11.59 1.21 16.07
C GLU A 237 12.17 -0.18 15.72
N LYS A 238 11.74 -1.24 16.41
CA LYS A 238 12.13 -2.62 16.07
C LYS A 238 11.91 -2.93 14.59
N TYR A 239 10.85 -2.42 13.98
CA TYR A 239 10.52 -2.68 12.57
C TYR A 239 11.06 -1.59 11.64
N VAL A 240 11.02 -0.32 12.04
CA VAL A 240 11.34 0.82 11.16
C VAL A 240 12.72 1.45 11.38
N SER A 241 13.56 0.95 12.30
CA SER A 241 14.85 1.56 12.70
C SER A 241 15.82 1.89 11.58
N SER A 242 15.69 1.27 10.41
CA SER A 242 16.57 1.50 9.28
C SER A 242 16.18 2.75 8.47
N ALA A 243 15.07 3.41 8.80
CA ALA A 243 14.49 4.56 8.10
C ALA A 243 14.03 5.66 9.08
N ASP A 244 13.81 6.87 8.57
CA ASP A 244 13.16 7.93 9.35
C ASP A 244 11.66 7.68 9.45
N ALA A 245 11.20 7.33 10.66
CA ALA A 245 9.83 6.94 10.95
C ALA A 245 8.80 8.01 10.55
N ASN A 246 9.18 9.30 10.50
CA ASN A 246 8.28 10.38 10.09
C ASN A 246 7.86 10.30 8.61
N TYR A 247 8.59 9.52 7.81
CA TYR A 247 8.33 9.34 6.38
C TYR A 247 7.89 7.92 6.03
N VAL A 248 7.51 7.11 7.03
CA VAL A 248 7.05 5.72 6.85
C VAL A 248 5.55 5.66 7.04
N GLU A 249 4.83 5.25 6.01
CA GLU A 249 3.36 5.16 6.01
C GLU A 249 2.89 3.85 5.38
N MET A 250 1.65 3.43 5.65
CA MET A 250 1.00 2.37 4.87
C MET A 250 0.61 2.90 3.49
N CYS A 251 0.86 2.12 2.43
CA CYS A 251 0.38 2.46 1.09
C CYS A 251 -1.15 2.42 0.99
N TYR A 252 -1.76 1.48 1.73
CA TYR A 252 -3.19 1.23 1.84
C TYR A 252 -3.42 0.36 3.10
N PRO A 253 -4.65 0.31 3.65
CA PRO A 253 -4.96 -0.57 4.79
C PRO A 253 -4.62 -2.02 4.45
N ALA A 254 -3.88 -2.70 5.34
CA ALA A 254 -3.42 -4.05 5.07
C ALA A 254 -4.60 -5.02 4.86
N ILE A 255 -4.50 -5.82 3.80
CA ILE A 255 -5.53 -6.78 3.43
C ILE A 255 -5.14 -8.13 4.02
N VAL A 256 -6.01 -8.66 4.89
CA VAL A 256 -5.94 -10.03 5.38
C VAL A 256 -7.26 -10.72 5.05
N GLN A 257 -7.21 -11.84 4.34
CA GLN A 257 -8.40 -12.58 3.89
C GLN A 257 -8.23 -14.07 4.15
N SER A 258 -9.30 -14.71 4.64
CA SER A 258 -9.38 -16.16 4.86
C SER A 258 -10.85 -16.61 4.92
N GLY A 259 -11.09 -17.92 4.92
CA GLY A 259 -12.41 -18.49 5.20
C GLY A 259 -13.43 -18.33 4.07
N GLY A 260 -13.00 -18.55 2.82
CA GLY A 260 -13.90 -18.60 1.65
C GLY A 260 -14.25 -17.24 1.04
N ASN A 261 -13.98 -16.13 1.73
CA ASN A 261 -14.26 -14.78 1.24
C ASN A 261 -13.00 -14.08 0.75
N TYR A 262 -12.73 -14.14 -0.56
CA TYR A 262 -11.53 -13.60 -1.17
C TYR A 262 -11.84 -12.58 -2.25
N ASN A 263 -11.12 -11.46 -2.24
CA ASN A 263 -11.17 -10.42 -3.27
C ASN A 263 -9.74 -9.99 -3.59
N LEU A 264 -9.23 -10.47 -4.73
CA LEU A 264 -7.84 -10.26 -5.17
C LEU A 264 -7.66 -8.87 -5.82
N LYS A 265 -8.11 -7.82 -5.14
CA LYS A 265 -7.95 -6.42 -5.53
C LYS A 265 -7.42 -5.63 -4.34
N PHE A 266 -6.42 -4.77 -4.55
CA PHE A 266 -5.92 -3.87 -3.49
C PHE A 266 -6.90 -2.75 -3.09
N SER A 267 -8.09 -2.71 -3.69
CA SER A 267 -9.22 -1.88 -3.24
C SER A 267 -10.21 -2.66 -2.37
N ALA A 268 -9.90 -3.91 -2.01
CA ALA A 268 -10.74 -4.71 -1.14
C ALA A 268 -10.78 -4.10 0.25
N THR A 269 -11.99 -3.92 0.77
CA THR A 269 -12.19 -3.49 2.15
C THR A 269 -11.93 -4.67 3.08
N VAL A 270 -11.26 -4.43 4.20
CA VAL A 270 -11.09 -5.44 5.24
C VAL A 270 -12.47 -5.78 5.81
N ASP A 271 -12.83 -7.06 5.75
CA ASP A 271 -14.11 -7.51 6.31
C ASP A 271 -14.07 -7.58 7.84
N LYS A 272 -15.22 -7.83 8.45
CA LYS A 272 -15.35 -7.98 9.92
C LYS A 272 -15.21 -9.43 10.37
N ASN A 273 -14.84 -10.34 9.48
CA ASN A 273 -14.75 -11.77 9.76
C ASN A 273 -13.52 -12.09 10.62
N SER A 274 -13.60 -13.22 11.31
CA SER A 274 -12.45 -13.78 12.03
C SER A 274 -11.57 -14.58 11.09
N LEU A 275 -10.27 -14.57 11.37
CA LEU A 275 -9.29 -15.42 10.71
C LEU A 275 -9.74 -16.88 10.83
N HIS A 276 -9.84 -17.54 9.68
CA HIS A 276 -10.19 -18.96 9.56
C HIS A 276 -8.98 -19.70 9.01
N PHE A 277 -8.58 -20.77 9.70
CA PHE A 277 -7.36 -21.54 9.43
C PHE A 277 -7.62 -23.05 9.27
N GLY A 278 -8.88 -23.48 9.20
CA GLY A 278 -9.23 -24.90 9.09
C GLY A 278 -9.07 -25.40 7.64
N GLY A 279 -7.88 -25.85 7.25
CA GLY A 279 -7.64 -26.35 5.89
C GLY A 279 -7.81 -25.27 4.83
N SER A 280 -7.30 -24.06 5.11
CA SER A 280 -7.61 -22.85 4.35
C SER A 280 -6.36 -22.07 3.95
N SER A 281 -6.54 -21.15 3.00
CA SER A 281 -5.52 -20.17 2.62
C SER A 281 -5.75 -18.84 3.33
N ILE A 282 -4.66 -18.23 3.80
CA ILE A 282 -4.66 -16.90 4.42
C ILE A 282 -3.87 -15.97 3.51
N ILE A 283 -4.54 -15.04 2.86
CA ILE A 283 -3.93 -14.05 1.96
C ILE A 283 -3.60 -12.81 2.77
N CYS A 284 -2.36 -12.36 2.66
CA CYS A 284 -1.83 -11.14 3.24
C CYS A 284 -1.30 -10.24 2.13
N ALA A 285 -1.79 -9.00 2.04
CA ALA A 285 -1.31 -8.01 1.07
C ALA A 285 -1.20 -6.64 1.74
N PHE A 286 0.00 -6.05 1.72
CA PHE A 286 0.23 -4.69 2.18
C PHE A 286 1.52 -4.13 1.56
N GLY A 287 1.73 -2.83 1.75
CA GLY A 287 2.94 -2.17 1.28
C GLY A 287 3.25 -0.94 2.12
N ILE A 288 4.53 -0.66 2.29
CA ILE A 288 5.01 0.54 2.97
C ILE A 288 5.37 1.62 1.95
N ARG A 289 5.04 2.85 2.27
CA ARG A 289 5.43 4.05 1.56
C ARG A 289 6.55 4.72 2.37
N TYR A 290 7.72 4.88 1.77
CA TYR A 290 8.84 5.58 2.40
C TYR A 290 9.23 6.81 1.58
N LYS A 291 9.22 7.99 2.21
CA LYS A 291 9.45 9.29 1.54
C LYS A 291 8.65 9.41 0.24
N SER A 292 7.37 9.06 0.35
CA SER A 292 6.39 9.05 -0.75
C SER A 292 6.50 7.92 -1.78
N TYR A 293 7.53 7.06 -1.76
CA TYR A 293 7.68 5.94 -2.69
C TYR A 293 7.11 4.64 -2.11
N CYS A 294 6.19 4.03 -2.85
CA CYS A 294 5.46 2.84 -2.45
C CYS A 294 6.26 1.56 -2.68
N SER A 295 5.90 0.55 -1.90
CA SER A 295 6.25 -0.86 -2.08
C SER A 295 4.98 -1.71 -1.97
N ASN A 296 5.08 -3.00 -2.27
CA ASN A 296 3.98 -3.95 -2.10
C ASN A 296 4.52 -5.37 -1.95
N VAL A 297 3.92 -6.14 -1.05
CA VAL A 297 4.10 -7.58 -0.94
C VAL A 297 2.74 -8.26 -0.85
N VAL A 298 2.62 -9.42 -1.51
CA VAL A 298 1.46 -10.29 -1.40
C VAL A 298 1.95 -11.71 -1.13
N ARG A 299 1.39 -12.34 -0.09
CA ARG A 299 1.71 -13.72 0.28
C ARG A 299 0.45 -14.47 0.65
N THR A 300 0.46 -15.76 0.35
CA THR A 300 -0.55 -16.71 0.83
C THR A 300 0.12 -17.67 1.79
N LEU A 301 -0.38 -17.77 3.02
CA LEU A 301 -0.04 -18.83 3.96
C LEU A 301 -1.07 -19.96 3.81
N LEU A 302 -0.62 -21.20 3.92
CA LEU A 302 -1.48 -22.38 3.76
C LEU A 302 -1.49 -23.19 5.04
N VAL A 303 -2.67 -23.41 5.63
CA VAL A 303 -2.80 -24.19 6.86
C VAL A 303 -3.30 -25.59 6.53
N ASN A 304 -2.51 -26.61 6.86
CA ASN A 304 -2.73 -28.01 6.47
C ASN A 304 -3.11 -28.17 4.98
N PRO A 305 -2.29 -27.67 4.03
CA PRO A 305 -2.64 -27.72 2.62
C PRO A 305 -2.73 -29.15 2.10
N SER A 306 -3.75 -29.43 1.30
CA SER A 306 -3.81 -30.65 0.48
C SER A 306 -2.74 -30.62 -0.62
N GLU A 307 -2.46 -31.79 -1.21
CA GLU A 307 -1.50 -31.87 -2.33
C GLU A 307 -1.93 -31.03 -3.54
N GLU A 308 -3.24 -30.92 -3.80
CA GLU A 308 -3.74 -30.06 -4.88
C GLU A 308 -3.56 -28.57 -4.57
N MET A 309 -3.71 -28.14 -3.31
CA MET A 309 -3.38 -26.77 -2.89
C MET A 309 -1.90 -26.46 -3.12
N LYS A 310 -1.01 -27.37 -2.69
CA LYS A 310 0.45 -27.25 -2.89
C LYS A 310 0.79 -27.16 -4.38
N LYS A 311 0.23 -28.05 -5.20
CA LYS A 311 0.44 -28.05 -6.65
C LYS A 311 -0.06 -26.78 -7.33
N SER A 312 -1.24 -26.30 -6.95
CA SER A 312 -1.80 -25.04 -7.47
C SER A 312 -0.97 -23.83 -7.05
N TYR A 313 -0.44 -23.82 -5.83
CA TYR A 313 0.46 -22.77 -5.35
C TYR A 313 1.81 -22.79 -6.06
N GLN A 314 2.41 -23.96 -6.26
CA GLN A 314 3.64 -24.09 -7.04
C GLN A 314 3.43 -23.60 -8.48
N PHE A 315 2.33 -23.99 -9.12
CA PHE A 315 2.02 -23.51 -10.46
C PHE A 315 1.83 -21.99 -10.52
N LEU A 316 1.31 -21.38 -9.46
CA LEU A 316 1.20 -19.92 -9.34
C LEU A 316 2.58 -19.26 -9.28
N LEU A 317 3.54 -19.84 -8.54
CA LEU A 317 4.95 -19.40 -8.52
C LEU A 317 5.58 -19.50 -9.91
N ASP A 318 5.37 -20.62 -10.62
CA ASP A 318 5.90 -20.81 -11.98
C ASP A 318 5.33 -19.78 -12.98
N CYS A 319 4.07 -19.36 -12.79
CA CYS A 319 3.47 -18.31 -13.60
C CYS A 319 4.07 -16.92 -13.30
N GLU A 320 4.34 -16.63 -12.03
CA GLU A 320 5.05 -15.40 -11.65
C GLU A 320 6.47 -15.35 -12.20
N GLU A 321 7.18 -16.48 -12.20
CA GLU A 321 8.53 -16.58 -12.79
C GLU A 321 8.53 -16.21 -14.29
N VAL A 322 7.50 -16.59 -15.04
CA VAL A 322 7.32 -16.13 -16.43
C VAL A 322 7.21 -14.60 -16.49
N ILE A 323 6.45 -13.97 -15.60
CA ILE A 323 6.36 -12.51 -15.57
C ILE A 323 7.74 -11.90 -15.33
N LEU A 324 8.46 -12.40 -14.31
CA LEU A 324 9.78 -11.88 -13.95
C LEU A 324 10.81 -12.03 -15.07
N ARG A 325 10.74 -13.14 -15.81
CA ARG A 325 11.68 -13.45 -16.90
C ARG A 325 11.37 -12.67 -18.18
N GLU A 326 10.10 -12.42 -18.48
CA GLU A 326 9.67 -11.84 -19.76
C GLU A 326 9.41 -10.34 -19.70
N LEU A 327 9.14 -9.78 -18.51
CA LEU A 327 9.00 -8.34 -18.33
C LEU A 327 10.39 -7.68 -18.38
N LYS A 328 10.76 -7.22 -19.58
CA LYS A 328 12.07 -6.62 -19.88
C LYS A 328 11.92 -5.31 -20.63
N HIS A 329 13.02 -4.57 -20.74
CA HIS A 329 13.07 -3.37 -21.55
C HIS A 329 12.51 -3.60 -22.96
N ASP A 330 11.65 -2.68 -23.40
CA ASP A 330 10.98 -2.61 -24.70
C ASP A 330 9.95 -3.70 -24.98
N VAL A 331 9.67 -4.57 -24.00
CA VAL A 331 8.60 -5.57 -24.12
C VAL A 331 7.22 -4.92 -23.84
N PRO A 332 6.24 -5.06 -24.75
CA PRO A 332 4.86 -4.65 -24.49
C PRO A 332 4.23 -5.42 -23.32
N LEU A 333 3.55 -4.70 -22.42
CA LEU A 333 2.92 -5.31 -21.24
C LEU A 333 1.84 -6.35 -21.59
N CYS A 334 1.15 -6.19 -22.72
CA CYS A 334 0.17 -7.15 -23.21
C CYS A 334 0.80 -8.48 -23.63
N ASP A 335 2.06 -8.47 -24.09
CA ASP A 335 2.76 -9.69 -24.50
C ASP A 335 3.15 -10.53 -23.28
N VAL A 336 3.61 -9.88 -22.21
CA VAL A 336 3.86 -10.55 -20.92
C VAL A 336 2.57 -11.19 -20.39
N TYR A 337 1.45 -10.46 -20.42
CA TYR A 337 0.14 -10.99 -20.04
C TYR A 337 -0.26 -12.22 -20.88
N LYS A 338 -0.06 -12.14 -22.20
CA LYS A 338 -0.37 -13.21 -23.14
C LYS A 338 0.44 -14.48 -22.84
N LEU A 339 1.74 -14.36 -22.59
CA LEU A 339 2.61 -15.50 -22.28
C LEU A 339 2.16 -16.27 -21.03
N VAL A 340 1.82 -15.55 -19.97
CA VAL A 340 1.29 -16.17 -18.74
C VAL A 340 -0.05 -16.86 -19.01
N ARG A 341 -0.97 -16.17 -19.71
CA ARG A 341 -2.27 -16.73 -20.06
C ARG A 341 -2.15 -18.01 -20.91
N GLU A 342 -1.22 -18.03 -21.85
CA GLU A 342 -0.93 -19.21 -22.69
C GLU A 342 -0.35 -20.37 -21.87
N LYS A 343 0.56 -20.09 -20.90
CA LYS A 343 1.03 -21.10 -19.95
C LYS A 343 -0.12 -21.71 -19.15
N VAL A 344 -1.00 -20.87 -18.57
CA VAL A 344 -2.18 -21.36 -17.84
C VAL A 344 -3.09 -22.19 -18.73
N ALA A 345 -3.41 -21.71 -19.94
CA ALA A 345 -4.26 -22.44 -20.88
C ALA A 345 -3.68 -23.80 -21.30
N LYS A 346 -2.34 -23.90 -21.40
CA LYS A 346 -1.65 -25.13 -21.82
C LYS A 346 -1.50 -26.14 -20.68
N GLU A 347 -1.12 -25.69 -19.49
CA GLU A 347 -0.71 -26.59 -18.40
C GLU A 347 -1.82 -26.83 -17.36
N ARG A 348 -2.70 -25.85 -17.13
CA ARG A 348 -3.79 -25.88 -16.14
C ARG A 348 -5.03 -25.12 -16.67
N PRO A 349 -5.66 -25.58 -17.77
CA PRO A 349 -6.76 -24.84 -18.43
C PRO A 349 -7.95 -24.53 -17.52
N GLU A 350 -8.20 -25.36 -16.51
CA GLU A 350 -9.25 -25.17 -15.50
C GLU A 350 -9.02 -23.94 -14.60
N LEU A 351 -7.78 -23.44 -14.51
CA LEU A 351 -7.43 -22.24 -13.76
C LEU A 351 -7.56 -20.95 -14.57
N LEU A 352 -7.76 -21.05 -15.90
CA LEU A 352 -7.75 -19.90 -16.80
C LEU A 352 -8.83 -18.86 -16.48
N SER A 353 -10.05 -19.31 -16.17
CA SER A 353 -11.17 -18.44 -15.77
C SER A 353 -11.05 -17.92 -14.34
N LYS A 354 -10.16 -18.53 -13.55
CA LYS A 354 -9.92 -18.23 -12.13
C LYS A 354 -8.75 -17.26 -11.94
N MET A 355 -7.93 -17.05 -12.96
CA MET A 355 -6.75 -16.18 -12.96
C MET A 355 -7.12 -14.70 -12.86
N THR A 356 -6.31 -13.92 -12.13
CA THR A 356 -6.43 -12.45 -12.14
C THR A 356 -6.28 -11.87 -13.56
N THR A 357 -7.12 -10.89 -13.90
CA THR A 357 -7.11 -10.23 -15.23
C THR A 357 -6.05 -9.13 -15.36
N ASN A 358 -5.37 -8.81 -14.27
CA ASN A 358 -4.28 -7.84 -14.18
C ASN A 358 -3.17 -8.52 -13.37
N LEU A 359 -1.97 -8.57 -13.95
CA LEU A 359 -0.81 -9.25 -13.37
C LEU A 359 0.16 -8.31 -12.65
N GLY A 360 -0.23 -7.03 -12.51
CA GLY A 360 0.59 -6.00 -11.91
C GLY A 360 0.41 -4.64 -12.55
N THR A 361 0.90 -3.61 -11.87
CA THR A 361 0.92 -2.22 -12.36
C THR A 361 2.25 -1.58 -12.03
N ALA A 362 2.67 -0.60 -12.82
CA ALA A 362 3.80 0.21 -12.43
C ALA A 362 3.51 0.89 -11.07
N LEU A 363 4.57 1.03 -10.30
CA LEU A 363 4.60 1.44 -8.90
C LEU A 363 5.65 2.55 -8.76
N GLY A 364 5.42 3.49 -7.86
CA GLY A 364 6.39 4.54 -7.56
C GLY A 364 5.86 5.45 -6.47
N ILE A 365 5.77 6.74 -6.76
CA ILE A 365 5.08 7.69 -5.87
C ILE A 365 3.58 7.32 -5.72
N GLU A 366 3.00 6.83 -6.82
CA GLU A 366 1.67 6.23 -6.83
C GLU A 366 1.77 4.73 -6.57
N PHE A 367 0.88 4.22 -5.73
CA PHE A 367 0.77 2.79 -5.49
C PHE A 367 0.36 2.01 -6.75
N ARG A 368 -0.43 2.63 -7.62
CA ARG A 368 -0.89 2.05 -8.89
C ARG A 368 -0.89 3.09 -10.00
N GLU A 369 0.01 2.91 -10.97
CA GLU A 369 -0.10 3.59 -12.25
C GLU A 369 -1.07 2.82 -13.15
N SER A 370 -2.34 3.26 -13.19
CA SER A 370 -3.41 2.54 -13.89
C SER A 370 -3.21 2.45 -15.41
N THR A 371 -2.42 3.35 -15.99
CA THR A 371 -2.16 3.41 -17.43
C THR A 371 -1.05 2.45 -17.87
N ILE A 372 -0.24 1.97 -16.92
CA ILE A 372 0.91 1.07 -17.15
C ILE A 372 0.64 -0.22 -16.34
N ALA A 373 -0.19 -1.08 -16.91
CA ALA A 373 -0.70 -2.28 -16.25
C ALA A 373 -0.50 -3.53 -17.10
N ILE A 374 -0.05 -4.63 -16.50
CA ILE A 374 0.16 -5.92 -17.17
C ILE A 374 -1.20 -6.57 -17.42
N THR A 375 -1.79 -6.27 -18.57
CA THR A 375 -3.15 -6.66 -18.96
C THR A 375 -3.18 -6.95 -20.46
N SER A 376 -4.23 -7.64 -20.93
CA SER A 376 -4.38 -8.01 -22.35
C SER A 376 -4.44 -6.84 -23.35
N LYS A 377 -4.67 -5.61 -22.88
CA LYS A 377 -4.91 -4.43 -23.73
C LYS A 377 -3.82 -3.37 -23.64
N CYS A 378 -2.89 -3.48 -22.70
CA CYS A 378 -1.89 -2.43 -22.48
C CYS A 378 -0.70 -2.64 -23.42
N THR A 379 -0.60 -1.78 -24.44
CA THR A 379 0.49 -1.79 -25.42
C THR A 379 1.75 -1.08 -24.94
N ALA A 380 1.72 -0.48 -23.75
CA ALA A 380 2.87 0.18 -23.18
C ALA A 380 4.06 -0.76 -23.08
N GLN A 381 5.22 -0.26 -23.48
CA GLN A 381 6.47 -0.98 -23.35
C GLN A 381 7.05 -0.74 -21.96
N ALA A 382 7.47 -1.81 -21.30
CA ALA A 382 8.28 -1.71 -20.10
C ALA A 382 9.64 -1.07 -20.44
N LYS A 383 10.17 -0.22 -19.58
CA LYS A 383 11.51 0.39 -19.75
C LYS A 383 12.40 0.03 -18.58
N LYS A 384 13.70 -0.11 -18.84
CA LYS A 384 14.72 -0.31 -17.80
C LYS A 384 14.55 0.73 -16.68
N GLY A 385 14.62 0.29 -15.42
CA GLY A 385 14.45 1.15 -14.26
C GLY A 385 13.00 1.48 -13.90
N MET A 386 12.00 0.99 -14.67
CA MET A 386 10.62 0.99 -14.19
C MET A 386 10.47 -0.01 -13.04
N THR A 387 9.60 0.34 -12.09
CA THR A 387 9.22 -0.52 -10.98
C THR A 387 7.78 -0.95 -11.07
N PHE A 388 7.49 -2.21 -10.78
CA PHE A 388 6.14 -2.77 -10.79
C PHE A 388 5.82 -3.43 -9.46
N GLN A 389 4.57 -3.33 -9.03
CA GLN A 389 3.99 -4.36 -8.18
C GLN A 389 3.47 -5.45 -9.12
N VAL A 390 4.14 -6.59 -9.15
CA VAL A 390 3.68 -7.78 -9.88
C VAL A 390 2.83 -8.59 -8.92
N SER A 391 1.66 -9.04 -9.37
CA SER A 391 0.82 -9.91 -8.57
C SER A 391 -0.05 -10.80 -9.45
N ILE A 392 -0.10 -12.08 -9.11
CA ILE A 392 -0.90 -13.08 -9.81
C ILE A 392 -1.64 -13.94 -8.80
N GLY A 393 -2.88 -14.29 -9.12
CA GLY A 393 -3.67 -15.15 -8.25
C GLY A 393 -4.73 -15.95 -8.98
N PHE A 394 -5.24 -16.96 -8.27
CA PHE A 394 -6.39 -17.76 -8.67
C PHE A 394 -7.46 -17.64 -7.58
N THR A 395 -8.71 -17.37 -7.98
CA THR A 395 -9.85 -17.27 -7.05
C THR A 395 -10.89 -18.35 -7.32
N GLY A 396 -11.73 -18.67 -6.33
CA GLY A 396 -12.79 -19.67 -6.48
C GLY A 396 -12.25 -21.09 -6.68
N LEU A 397 -11.13 -21.43 -6.05
CA LEU A 397 -10.59 -22.80 -6.05
C LEU A 397 -11.38 -23.64 -5.06
N GLU A 398 -11.66 -24.89 -5.42
CA GLU A 398 -12.46 -25.80 -4.59
C GLU A 398 -11.56 -26.65 -3.70
N ASN A 399 -11.96 -26.81 -2.45
CA ASN A 399 -11.31 -27.69 -1.49
C ASN A 399 -12.33 -28.75 -1.02
N PRO A 400 -12.34 -29.93 -1.67
CA PRO A 400 -13.23 -31.04 -1.30
C PRO A 400 -13.08 -31.46 0.17
N ASP A 401 -11.85 -31.38 0.69
CA ASP A 401 -11.46 -31.80 2.04
C ASP A 401 -11.83 -30.78 3.13
N GLY A 402 -12.43 -29.63 2.76
CA GLY A 402 -12.89 -28.62 3.71
C GLY A 402 -13.92 -29.20 4.69
N LYS A 403 -13.75 -28.95 5.98
CA LYS A 403 -14.61 -29.50 7.05
C LYS A 403 -15.85 -28.65 7.31
N ASP A 404 -15.86 -27.42 6.84
CA ASP A 404 -16.93 -26.43 6.99
C ASP A 404 -17.09 -25.61 5.70
N GLU A 405 -18.19 -24.85 5.59
CA GLU A 405 -18.47 -24.02 4.41
C GLU A 405 -17.35 -23.00 4.11
N GLN A 406 -16.69 -22.49 5.15
CA GLN A 406 -15.62 -21.48 5.00
C GLN A 406 -14.32 -22.07 4.45
N SER A 407 -14.16 -23.39 4.50
CA SER A 407 -13.00 -24.12 3.98
C SER A 407 -13.24 -24.79 2.63
N LYS A 408 -14.45 -24.76 2.08
CA LYS A 408 -14.78 -25.37 0.78
C LYS A 408 -14.25 -24.61 -0.43
N VAL A 409 -14.03 -23.31 -0.29
CA VAL A 409 -13.50 -22.45 -1.35
C VAL A 409 -12.28 -21.70 -0.83
N TYR A 410 -11.25 -21.61 -1.67
CA TYR A 410 -10.03 -20.87 -1.35
C TYR A 410 -9.56 -20.03 -2.54
N ALA A 411 -8.60 -19.14 -2.27
CA ALA A 411 -7.89 -18.39 -3.29
C ALA A 411 -6.39 -18.42 -3.00
N LEU A 412 -5.59 -18.24 -4.03
CA LEU A 412 -4.14 -18.09 -3.95
C LEU A 412 -3.76 -16.77 -4.57
N PHE A 413 -2.90 -16.00 -3.90
CA PHE A 413 -2.43 -14.72 -4.38
C PHE A 413 -1.00 -14.47 -3.90
N ILE A 414 -0.13 -14.14 -4.85
CA ILE A 414 1.27 -13.82 -4.59
C ILE A 414 1.65 -12.58 -5.39
N GLY A 415 2.73 -11.93 -4.96
CA GLY A 415 3.18 -10.72 -5.61
C GLY A 415 4.31 -10.04 -4.87
N ASP A 416 5.09 -9.30 -5.64
CA ASP A 416 6.33 -8.69 -5.22
C ASP A 416 6.51 -7.32 -5.88
N THR A 417 7.34 -6.49 -5.27
CA THR A 417 7.84 -5.27 -5.91
C THR A 417 9.12 -5.59 -6.65
N ILE A 418 9.18 -5.21 -7.92
CA ILE A 418 10.27 -5.56 -8.84
C ILE A 418 10.79 -4.35 -9.61
N VAL A 419 12.00 -4.48 -10.16
CA VAL A 419 12.60 -3.55 -11.11
C VAL A 419 12.82 -4.23 -12.46
N VAL A 420 12.43 -3.55 -13.53
CA VAL A 420 12.67 -3.98 -14.90
C VAL A 420 14.14 -3.74 -15.27
N ASN A 421 14.79 -4.80 -15.75
CA ASN A 421 16.16 -4.77 -16.23
C ASN A 421 16.22 -4.70 -17.76
N GLU A 422 17.42 -4.53 -18.30
CA GLU A 422 17.62 -4.37 -19.75
C GLU A 422 17.52 -5.70 -20.49
N HIS A 423 18.27 -6.70 -20.03
CA HIS A 423 18.32 -8.02 -20.67
C HIS A 423 18.06 -9.18 -19.70
N GLU A 424 18.39 -9.00 -18.42
CA GLU A 424 18.19 -9.97 -17.36
C GLU A 424 16.72 -10.02 -16.91
N SER A 425 16.36 -11.07 -16.17
CA SER A 425 15.08 -11.12 -15.46
C SER A 425 14.95 -9.95 -14.48
N CYS A 426 13.73 -9.56 -14.17
CA CYS A 426 13.43 -8.52 -13.19
C CYS A 426 14.11 -8.78 -11.83
N THR A 427 14.57 -7.71 -11.18
CA THR A 427 15.11 -7.79 -9.82
C THR A 427 13.99 -7.65 -8.80
N ILE A 428 13.82 -8.64 -7.92
CA ILE A 428 12.86 -8.57 -6.80
C ILE A 428 13.45 -7.72 -5.66
N TYR A 429 12.70 -6.73 -5.18
CA TYR A 429 13.09 -5.89 -4.04
C TYR A 429 12.47 -6.33 -2.72
N THR A 430 11.32 -7.01 -2.74
CA THR A 430 10.67 -7.53 -1.53
C THR A 430 11.31 -8.84 -1.08
N SER A 431 12.16 -8.75 -0.06
CA SER A 431 12.82 -9.90 0.55
C SER A 431 11.89 -10.65 1.52
N SER A 432 11.05 -11.54 0.99
CA SER A 432 10.39 -12.55 1.81
C SER A 432 10.23 -13.88 1.08
N LYS A 433 10.54 -14.98 1.79
CA LYS A 433 10.45 -16.34 1.25
C LYS A 433 8.99 -16.67 0.92
N LYS A 434 8.78 -17.35 -0.20
CA LYS A 434 7.46 -17.73 -0.71
C LYS A 434 7.39 -19.18 -1.19
N ASP A 435 8.45 -19.95 -1.01
CA ASP A 435 8.41 -21.39 -1.29
C ASP A 435 7.48 -22.10 -0.31
N ILE A 436 6.93 -23.25 -0.72
CA ILE A 436 5.93 -24.00 0.05
C ILE A 436 6.41 -24.30 1.48
N SER A 437 7.68 -24.66 1.66
CA SER A 437 8.26 -24.94 2.99
C SER A 437 8.22 -23.73 3.92
N HIS A 438 8.24 -22.50 3.42
CA HIS A 438 8.18 -21.30 4.25
C HIS A 438 6.76 -20.79 4.50
N ILE A 439 5.77 -21.18 3.69
CA ILE A 439 4.39 -20.66 3.79
C ILE A 439 3.38 -21.68 4.30
N ALA A 440 3.71 -22.97 4.27
CA ALA A 440 2.89 -24.03 4.82
C ALA A 440 3.00 -24.06 6.36
N ILE A 441 1.83 -24.10 7.01
CA ILE A 441 1.65 -24.25 8.44
C ILE A 441 0.99 -25.60 8.66
N ILE A 442 1.69 -26.53 9.32
CA ILE A 442 1.19 -27.87 9.61
C ILE A 442 0.81 -27.95 11.08
N LEU A 443 -0.48 -28.20 11.35
CA LEU A 443 -0.97 -28.48 12.70
C LEU A 443 -0.71 -29.95 13.03
N LYS A 444 0.14 -30.23 14.01
CA LYS A 444 0.36 -31.60 14.53
C LYS A 444 -0.80 -32.00 15.44
N ASP A 445 -1.45 -33.13 15.15
CA ASP A 445 -2.16 -33.88 16.19
C ASP A 445 -1.10 -34.54 17.12
N ASP A 446 -1.37 -34.69 18.42
CA ASP A 446 -0.41 -35.04 19.48
C ASP A 446 0.38 -36.38 19.31
N ASP A 447 0.20 -37.13 18.21
CA ASP A 447 0.69 -38.50 18.03
C ASP A 447 1.82 -38.71 17.00
N THR A 448 2.37 -37.67 16.37
CA THR A 448 3.46 -37.84 15.37
C THR A 448 4.83 -37.36 15.86
N GLN A 449 5.77 -38.32 16.02
CA GLN A 449 7.18 -38.11 16.37
C GLN A 449 7.96 -37.36 15.27
N GLU A 450 9.02 -36.66 15.69
CA GLU A 450 9.84 -35.74 14.90
C GLU A 450 10.86 -36.44 14.01
N ASP A 451 11.00 -35.97 12.77
CA ASP A 451 12.24 -36.03 12.01
C ASP A 451 12.75 -34.60 11.82
N ASP A 452 13.85 -34.27 12.51
CA ASP A 452 14.56 -33.00 12.38
C ASP A 452 15.30 -32.95 11.03
N ALA A 453 14.76 -32.19 10.08
CA ALA A 453 15.47 -31.77 8.88
C ALA A 453 15.25 -30.26 8.64
N ASP A 454 16.36 -29.57 8.36
CA ASP A 454 16.54 -28.10 8.31
C ASP A 454 15.83 -27.39 7.14
N ASP A 455 14.84 -28.04 6.52
CA ASP A 455 14.05 -27.53 5.37
C ASP A 455 12.54 -27.81 5.50
N THR A 456 12.06 -28.04 6.72
CA THR A 456 10.68 -28.47 7.00
C THR A 456 9.67 -27.31 7.09
N PRO A 457 8.39 -27.55 6.72
CA PRO A 457 7.28 -26.61 6.94
C PRO A 457 7.20 -26.06 8.36
N VAL A 458 6.50 -24.93 8.58
CA VAL A 458 6.28 -24.44 9.95
C VAL A 458 5.34 -25.41 10.67
N ILE A 459 5.90 -26.21 11.57
CA ILE A 459 5.17 -27.17 12.38
C ILE A 459 4.65 -26.48 13.64
N VAL A 460 3.35 -26.61 13.89
CA VAL A 460 2.66 -25.99 15.03
C VAL A 460 1.89 -27.07 15.80
N PRO A 461 2.08 -27.25 17.12
CA PRO A 461 1.38 -28.26 17.90
C PRO A 461 -0.11 -27.90 18.10
N ARG A 462 -1.02 -28.85 17.88
CA ARG A 462 -2.46 -28.67 18.15
C ARG A 462 -2.73 -28.81 19.63
N ARG A 463 -2.49 -27.76 20.41
CA ARG A 463 -2.85 -27.76 21.83
C ARG A 463 -4.35 -27.64 21.96
N ALA A 464 -5.03 -28.75 22.30
CA ALA A 464 -6.42 -28.73 22.71
C ALA A 464 -6.61 -27.70 23.83
N ALA A 465 -7.32 -26.62 23.52
CA ALA A 465 -7.61 -25.52 24.43
C ALA A 465 -8.66 -25.91 25.48
N ALA A 466 -8.40 -26.98 26.25
CA ALA A 466 -9.22 -27.38 27.39
C ALA A 466 -8.46 -28.39 28.26
N GLU A 467 -7.34 -28.01 28.90
CA GLU A 467 -6.94 -28.57 30.23
C GLU A 467 -5.61 -28.05 30.80
N LYS A 468 -4.70 -27.46 30.02
CA LYS A 468 -3.37 -27.03 30.51
C LYS A 468 -3.27 -25.61 31.08
N ALA A 469 -4.35 -25.05 31.60
CA ALA A 469 -4.30 -23.78 32.37
C ALA A 469 -3.92 -23.98 33.86
N ARG A 470 -3.58 -25.20 34.28
CA ARG A 470 -3.16 -25.52 35.65
C ARG A 470 -2.02 -26.53 35.66
N THR A 471 -0.80 -26.06 35.36
CA THR A 471 0.52 -26.52 35.85
C THR A 471 1.58 -26.30 34.77
N ASP A 472 2.29 -25.17 34.85
CA ASP A 472 3.60 -25.02 34.22
C ASP A 472 4.64 -24.98 35.37
N PRO A 473 5.53 -25.98 35.51
CA PRO A 473 6.53 -26.02 36.57
C PRO A 473 7.74 -25.12 36.35
N SER A 474 7.81 -24.35 35.25
CA SER A 474 9.06 -23.69 34.82
C SER A 474 9.22 -22.21 35.19
N VAL A 475 8.38 -21.64 36.06
CA VAL A 475 8.52 -20.24 36.54
C VAL A 475 8.72 -20.24 38.06
N PRO A 476 9.81 -19.65 38.59
CA PRO A 476 10.00 -19.48 40.04
C PRO A 476 8.79 -18.79 40.66
N GLU A 477 8.18 -19.41 41.67
CA GLU A 477 6.94 -18.96 42.31
C GLU A 477 7.05 -17.53 42.85
N GLU A 478 8.26 -17.12 43.25
CA GLU A 478 8.59 -15.77 43.72
C GLU A 478 8.43 -14.70 42.63
N SER A 479 8.92 -14.94 41.40
CA SER A 479 8.78 -13.99 40.30
C SER A 479 7.32 -13.79 39.87
N ARG A 480 6.50 -14.83 40.01
CA ARG A 480 5.06 -14.77 39.77
C ARG A 480 4.34 -13.98 40.86
N GLN A 481 4.72 -14.14 42.13
CA GLN A 481 4.16 -13.37 43.24
C GLN A 481 4.53 -11.88 43.15
N GLU A 482 5.76 -11.55 42.76
CA GLU A 482 6.20 -10.16 42.54
C GLU A 482 5.45 -9.50 41.38
N TYR A 483 5.26 -10.20 40.26
CA TYR A 483 4.50 -9.69 39.12
C TYR A 483 3.03 -9.45 39.48
N GLN A 484 2.41 -10.36 40.24
CA GLN A 484 1.03 -10.20 40.72
C GLN A 484 0.90 -9.05 41.74
N LYS A 485 1.86 -8.88 42.66
CA LYS A 485 1.92 -7.72 43.56
C LYS A 485 2.09 -6.41 42.79
N GLY A 486 2.91 -6.39 41.75
CA GLY A 486 3.11 -5.22 40.88
C GLY A 486 1.84 -4.83 40.10
N LEU A 487 1.09 -5.82 39.60
CA LEU A 487 -0.23 -5.61 38.98
C LEU A 487 -1.26 -5.05 39.97
N LEU A 488 -1.30 -5.58 41.20
CA LEU A 488 -2.18 -5.06 42.25
C LEU A 488 -1.83 -3.62 42.62
N ARG A 489 -0.54 -3.29 42.70
CA ARG A 489 -0.08 -1.91 42.98
C ARG A 489 -0.53 -0.95 41.88
N LYS A 490 -0.34 -1.32 40.60
CA LYS A 490 -0.81 -0.52 39.45
C LYS A 490 -2.33 -0.37 39.41
N LEU A 491 -3.07 -1.38 39.85
CA LEU A 491 -4.54 -1.33 39.94
C LEU A 491 -4.97 -0.34 41.04
N ASN A 492 -4.33 -0.39 42.21
CA ASN A 492 -4.61 0.51 43.33
C ASN A 492 -4.20 1.95 43.02
N GLU A 493 -3.03 2.18 42.41
CA GLU A 493 -2.60 3.51 41.94
C GLU A 493 -3.63 4.11 40.95
N ARG A 494 -4.15 3.30 40.02
CA ARG A 494 -5.22 3.74 39.09
C ARG A 494 -6.56 3.99 39.78
N ALA A 495 -6.87 3.24 40.85
CA ALA A 495 -8.08 3.45 41.65
C ALA A 495 -7.99 4.74 42.48
N GLU A 496 -6.83 5.02 43.10
CA GLU A 496 -6.56 6.28 43.80
C GLU A 496 -6.62 7.48 42.86
N VAL A 497 -6.03 7.38 41.67
CA VAL A 497 -6.14 8.44 40.66
C VAL A 497 -7.61 8.68 40.28
N ARG A 498 -8.43 7.63 40.12
CA ARG A 498 -9.87 7.79 39.84
C ARG A 498 -10.64 8.42 41.00
N LEU A 499 -10.30 8.07 42.24
CA LEU A 499 -10.97 8.61 43.44
C LEU A 499 -10.57 10.06 43.71
N THR A 500 -9.34 10.46 43.36
CA THR A 500 -8.83 11.83 43.56
C THR A 500 -9.18 12.78 42.40
N SER A 501 -9.47 12.27 41.20
CA SER A 501 -9.84 13.08 40.03
C SER A 501 -11.35 13.28 39.82
N GLN A 502 -12.21 12.74 40.69
CA GLN A 502 -13.64 13.06 40.74
C GLN A 502 -14.01 13.72 42.06
N GLY A 503 -13.99 15.06 42.08
CA GLY A 503 -14.72 15.83 43.08
C GLY A 503 -16.24 15.66 42.88
N ASP A 504 -16.91 15.20 43.94
CA ASP A 504 -18.36 15.26 44.22
C ASP A 504 -19.32 15.31 43.03
N LYS A 505 -19.53 14.16 42.37
CA LYS A 505 -20.84 13.80 41.77
C LYS A 505 -21.11 12.31 41.96
N VAL A 506 -21.87 11.99 43.01
CA VAL A 506 -22.48 10.67 43.21
C VAL A 506 -23.54 10.46 42.12
N SER A 507 -23.28 9.55 41.19
CA SER A 507 -24.33 8.86 40.43
C SER A 507 -24.27 7.38 40.82
N ALA A 508 -25.37 6.89 41.39
CA ALA A 508 -25.48 5.53 41.88
C ALA A 508 -25.63 4.55 40.70
N GLU A 509 -24.50 4.05 40.19
CA GLU A 509 -24.51 2.86 39.35
C GLU A 509 -24.59 1.61 40.23
N LYS A 510 -25.62 0.78 39.98
CA LYS A 510 -25.85 -0.49 40.65
C LYS A 510 -24.61 -1.39 40.56
N ALA A 511 -24.00 -1.67 41.72
CA ALA A 511 -22.96 -2.67 41.84
C ALA A 511 -23.47 -4.02 41.31
N ARG A 512 -22.86 -4.51 40.22
CA ARG A 512 -23.03 -5.91 39.82
C ARG A 512 -22.49 -6.78 40.94
N LYS A 513 -23.36 -7.59 41.54
CA LYS A 513 -22.97 -8.62 42.50
C LYS A 513 -21.92 -9.53 41.85
N ILE A 514 -20.81 -9.72 42.55
CA ILE A 514 -19.78 -10.69 42.19
C ILE A 514 -20.43 -12.06 42.23
N ASN A 515 -20.41 -12.77 41.10
CA ASN A 515 -20.84 -14.17 41.03
C ASN A 515 -19.75 -15.02 41.68
N ASN A 516 -19.84 -15.25 42.99
CA ASN A 516 -19.03 -16.24 43.67
C ASN A 516 -19.63 -17.62 43.38
N SER A 517 -19.02 -18.39 42.48
CA SER A 517 -19.33 -19.81 42.34
C SER A 517 -18.86 -20.55 43.60
N TYR A 518 -19.76 -21.25 44.29
CA TYR A 518 -19.41 -22.11 45.43
C TYR A 518 -18.44 -23.20 44.98
N LYS A 519 -17.33 -23.38 45.70
CA LYS A 519 -16.24 -24.27 45.28
C LYS A 519 -16.36 -25.69 45.85
N SER A 520 -17.34 -25.93 46.73
CA SER A 520 -17.69 -27.24 47.27
C SER A 520 -19.16 -27.25 47.71
N GLU A 521 -19.77 -28.44 47.78
CA GLU A 521 -21.19 -28.60 48.17
C GLU A 521 -21.50 -28.00 49.54
N GLY A 522 -20.56 -28.05 50.49
CA GLY A 522 -20.74 -27.48 51.83
C GLY A 522 -20.82 -25.95 51.88
N GLN A 523 -20.61 -25.26 50.76
CA GLN A 523 -20.73 -23.80 50.65
C GLN A 523 -22.04 -23.35 50.00
N LEU A 524 -22.88 -24.28 49.54
CA LEU A 524 -24.20 -23.95 48.99
C LEU A 524 -25.11 -23.37 50.08
N PRO A 525 -25.96 -22.37 49.77
CA PRO A 525 -26.93 -21.86 50.71
C PRO A 525 -27.91 -22.97 51.10
N GLN A 526 -28.14 -23.18 52.40
CA GLN A 526 -29.08 -24.18 52.91
C GLN A 526 -30.53 -23.67 52.94
N ASP A 527 -30.89 -22.87 51.95
CA ASP A 527 -32.25 -22.38 51.78
C ASP A 527 -33.12 -23.54 51.25
N PRO A 528 -34.29 -23.84 51.85
CA PRO A 528 -35.14 -24.96 51.41
C PRO A 528 -35.50 -24.88 49.93
N ASP A 529 -35.69 -23.68 49.39
CA ASP A 529 -36.09 -23.44 48.00
C ASP A 529 -34.99 -23.83 46.98
N ILE A 530 -33.73 -23.98 47.43
CA ILE A 530 -32.59 -24.36 46.58
C ILE A 530 -32.38 -25.88 46.58
N GLN A 531 -32.84 -26.60 47.62
CA GLN A 531 -32.69 -28.05 47.71
C GLN A 531 -33.73 -28.83 46.88
N ASP A 532 -34.85 -28.20 46.52
CA ASP A 532 -35.93 -28.84 45.75
C ASP A 532 -35.78 -28.71 44.22
N LEU A 533 -34.72 -28.06 43.74
CA LEU A 533 -34.37 -28.00 42.32
C LEU A 533 -33.62 -29.28 41.91
N LYS A 534 -34.38 -30.33 41.55
CA LYS A 534 -33.86 -31.55 40.90
C LYS A 534 -33.67 -31.38 39.40
#